data_AF-A0A923XW71-F1
#
_entry.id   AF-A0A923XW71-F1
#
_cell.length_a   1.000
_cell.length_b   1.000
_cell.length_c   1.000
_cell.angle_alpha   90.00
_cell.angle_beta   90.00
_cell.angle_gamma   90.00
#
_symmetry.space_group_name_H-M   'P 1'
#
loop_
_entity.id
_entity.type
_entity.pdbx_description
1 polymer ?
#
loop_
_entity_poly.entity_id
_entity_poly.type
_entity_poly.pdbx_seq_one_letter_code
_entity_poly.pdbx_strand_id
1 'polypeptide(L)'
;MILDYQVLEVREAASKLYRHRNTISNWLSKYRAGGIDKLPLTNTSGNRKGYLKYLNKEHLELLKEELNNEKGFNSYHEIKIWVKSELKVDIPYHTLWNLVRKRLKAKLKVQIPVNIKKDDEKEESFKKTLSKS
;
A
#
# COMPACT_ATOMS: atom_id res chain seq x y z
N MET A 1 -45.40 0.84 26.59
CA MET A 1 -45.49 -0.16 25.50
C MET A 1 -44.09 -0.71 25.30
N ILE A 2 -43.74 -1.77 26.03
CA ILE A 2 -42.46 -2.47 25.86
C ILE A 2 -42.64 -3.25 24.56
N LEU A 3 -42.02 -2.77 23.47
CA LEU A 3 -41.92 -3.57 22.27
C LEU A 3 -41.10 -4.79 22.66
N ASP A 4 -41.71 -5.97 22.69
CA ASP A 4 -40.99 -7.24 22.75
C ASP A 4 -40.11 -7.34 21.50
N TYR A 5 -38.92 -6.77 21.62
CA TYR A 5 -37.95 -6.57 20.56
C TYR A 5 -37.03 -7.80 20.42
N GLN A 6 -37.48 -8.95 20.90
CA GLN A 6 -36.73 -10.20 20.79
C GLN A 6 -37.24 -10.96 19.58
N VAL A 7 -36.38 -11.03 18.57
CA VAL A 7 -36.60 -11.86 17.40
C VAL A 7 -35.90 -13.18 17.63
N LEU A 8 -36.67 -14.26 17.73
CA LEU A 8 -36.14 -15.61 18.00
C LEU A 8 -35.67 -16.29 16.71
N GLU A 9 -36.20 -15.89 15.55
CA GLU A 9 -35.88 -16.51 14.25
C GLU A 9 -35.07 -15.62 13.30
N VAL A 10 -34.10 -16.24 12.62
CA VAL A 10 -33.25 -15.56 11.61
C VAL A 10 -34.06 -14.99 10.45
N ARG A 11 -35.19 -15.62 10.08
CA ARG A 11 -36.05 -15.17 8.98
C ARG A 11 -36.78 -13.88 9.32
N GLU A 12 -37.32 -13.80 10.53
CA GLU A 12 -37.98 -12.59 11.01
C GLU A 12 -36.96 -11.43 11.15
N ALA A 13 -35.75 -11.71 11.62
CA ALA A 13 -34.68 -10.72 11.70
C ALA A 13 -34.25 -10.23 10.31
N ALA A 14 -34.18 -11.13 9.33
CA ALA A 14 -33.88 -10.81 7.94
C ALA A 14 -34.92 -9.87 7.32
N SER A 15 -36.22 -10.15 7.54
CA SER A 15 -37.31 -9.30 7.08
C SER A 15 -37.30 -7.92 7.75
N LYS A 16 -37.12 -7.87 9.08
CA LYS A 16 -37.06 -6.61 9.84
C LYS A 16 -35.86 -5.74 9.47
N LEU A 17 -34.71 -6.36 9.21
CA LEU A 17 -33.46 -5.64 8.89
C LEU A 17 -33.29 -5.39 7.38
N TYR A 18 -34.21 -5.83 6.53
CA TYR A 18 -34.09 -5.76 5.06
C TYR A 18 -32.75 -6.28 4.57
N ARG A 19 -32.33 -7.43 5.10
CA ARG A 19 -31.10 -8.14 4.74
C ARG A 19 -31.42 -9.57 4.41
N HIS A 20 -30.68 -10.14 3.46
CA HIS A 20 -30.86 -11.54 3.12
C HIS A 20 -30.57 -12.44 4.33
N ARG A 21 -31.34 -13.52 4.50
CA ARG A 21 -31.22 -14.45 5.65
C ARG A 21 -29.80 -14.98 5.86
N ASN A 22 -29.05 -15.20 4.78
CA ASN A 22 -27.67 -15.70 4.86
C ASN A 22 -26.73 -14.66 5.49
N THR A 23 -26.97 -13.36 5.28
CA THR A 23 -26.20 -12.28 5.90
C THR A 23 -26.39 -12.28 7.41
N ILE A 24 -27.64 -12.37 7.86
CA ILE A 24 -27.97 -12.44 9.30
C ILE A 24 -27.41 -13.71 9.92
N SER A 25 -27.59 -14.87 9.27
CA SER A 25 -27.02 -16.14 9.74
C SER A 25 -25.49 -16.07 9.86
N ASN A 26 -24.80 -15.51 8.85
CA ASN A 26 -23.35 -15.33 8.89
C ASN A 26 -22.90 -14.37 10.00
N TRP A 27 -23.64 -13.28 10.23
CA TRP A 27 -23.35 -12.35 11.32
C TRP A 27 -23.49 -13.02 12.68
N LEU A 28 -24.58 -13.75 12.90
CA LEU A 28 -24.82 -14.48 14.15
C LEU A 28 -23.77 -15.57 14.39
N SER A 29 -23.39 -16.33 13.35
CA SER A 29 -22.33 -17.34 13.47
C SER A 29 -20.99 -16.72 13.84
N LYS A 30 -20.62 -15.59 13.23
CA LYS A 30 -19.39 -14.86 13.57
C LYS A 30 -19.44 -14.29 14.99
N TYR A 31 -20.57 -13.72 15.38
CA TYR A 31 -20.79 -13.22 16.72
C TYR A 31 -20.65 -14.32 17.78
N ARG A 32 -21.24 -15.50 17.56
CA ARG A 32 -21.08 -16.65 18.46
C ARG A 32 -19.63 -17.11 18.57
N ALA A 33 -18.86 -17.01 17.48
CA ALA A 33 -17.47 -17.46 17.43
C ALA A 33 -16.47 -16.53 18.14
N GLY A 34 -16.80 -15.26 18.36
CA GLY A 34 -15.86 -14.34 19.02
C GLY A 34 -16.42 -12.95 19.34
N GLY A 35 -17.70 -12.90 19.69
CA GLY A 35 -18.38 -11.69 20.12
C GLY A 35 -18.41 -10.60 19.06
N ILE A 36 -18.45 -9.36 19.54
CA ILE A 36 -18.54 -8.16 18.68
C ILE A 36 -17.29 -8.00 17.80
N ASP A 37 -16.12 -8.44 18.26
CA ASP A 37 -14.83 -8.31 17.56
C ASP A 37 -14.79 -9.08 16.23
N LYS A 38 -15.57 -10.16 16.12
CA LYS A 38 -15.67 -10.97 14.90
C LYS A 38 -16.80 -10.54 13.98
N LEU A 39 -17.65 -9.61 14.41
CA LEU A 39 -18.73 -9.08 13.57
C LEU A 39 -18.12 -8.23 12.44
N PRO A 40 -18.49 -8.44 11.18
CA PRO A 40 -17.89 -7.70 10.07
C PRO A 40 -18.39 -6.25 10.05
N LEU A 41 -17.64 -5.33 10.67
CA LEU A 41 -17.97 -3.91 10.66
C LEU A 41 -17.80 -3.29 9.27
N THR A 42 -16.82 -3.71 8.48
CA THR A 42 -16.66 -3.33 7.07
C THR A 42 -15.71 -4.31 6.36
N ASN A 43 -16.24 -5.32 5.68
CA ASN A 43 -15.43 -6.12 4.76
C ASN A 43 -15.37 -5.45 3.37
N THR A 44 -14.86 -4.22 3.34
CA THR A 44 -14.46 -3.55 2.09
C THR A 44 -12.97 -3.23 2.16
N SER A 45 -12.16 -4.14 2.70
CA SER A 45 -10.76 -4.13 2.35
C SER A 45 -10.62 -4.78 0.98
N GLY A 46 -10.94 -4.01 -0.07
CA GLY A 46 -10.60 -4.34 -1.44
C GLY A 46 -9.15 -4.82 -1.51
N ASN A 47 -8.89 -5.82 -2.34
CA ASN A 47 -7.75 -6.72 -2.32
C ASN A 47 -6.41 -6.03 -1.95
N ARG A 48 -6.13 -5.90 -0.63
CA ARG A 48 -5.00 -5.12 -0.07
C ARG A 48 -3.63 -5.72 -0.43
N LYS A 49 -3.65 -6.87 -1.10
CA LYS A 49 -2.52 -7.70 -1.52
C LYS A 49 -2.53 -7.96 -3.03
N GLY A 50 -3.22 -7.15 -3.84
CA GLY A 50 -3.22 -7.33 -5.31
C GLY A 50 -1.82 -7.31 -5.96
N TYR A 51 -0.82 -6.72 -5.30
CA TYR A 51 0.57 -6.77 -5.72
C TYR A 51 1.21 -8.16 -5.63
N LEU A 52 0.69 -9.07 -4.78
CA LEU A 52 1.19 -10.44 -4.66
C LEU A 52 0.94 -11.27 -5.93
N LYS A 53 0.07 -10.81 -6.84
CA LYS A 53 -0.06 -11.40 -8.18
C LYS A 53 1.24 -11.24 -8.99
N TYR A 54 2.05 -10.24 -8.65
CA TYR A 54 3.24 -9.87 -9.40
C TYR A 54 4.53 -10.13 -8.61
N LEU A 55 4.55 -9.84 -7.30
CA LEU A 55 5.74 -9.96 -6.47
C LEU A 55 5.53 -10.98 -5.35
N ASN A 56 6.40 -11.98 -5.31
CA ASN A 56 6.51 -12.92 -4.20
C ASN A 56 7.29 -12.29 -3.04
N LYS A 57 7.36 -13.00 -1.91
CA LYS A 57 8.04 -12.51 -0.71
C LYS A 57 9.51 -12.17 -0.95
N GLU A 58 10.23 -13.03 -1.67
CA GLU A 58 11.64 -12.82 -2.03
C GLU A 58 11.84 -11.55 -2.87
N HIS A 59 10.97 -11.34 -3.87
CA HIS A 59 11.00 -10.13 -4.69
C HIS A 59 10.78 -8.85 -3.86
N LEU A 60 9.97 -8.92 -2.80
CA LEU A 60 9.72 -7.79 -1.91
C LEU A 60 10.92 -7.49 -1.01
N GLU A 61 11.63 -8.52 -0.57
CA GLU A 61 12.85 -8.37 0.24
C GLU A 61 13.96 -7.74 -0.60
N LEU A 62 14.22 -8.26 -1.81
CA LEU A 62 15.17 -7.66 -2.77
C LEU A 62 14.83 -6.21 -3.10
N LEU A 63 13.57 -5.92 -3.41
CA LEU A 63 13.14 -4.55 -3.71
C LEU A 63 13.34 -3.62 -2.50
N LYS A 64 13.15 -4.13 -1.28
CA LYS A 64 13.35 -3.35 -0.04
C LYS A 64 14.84 -3.07 0.21
N GLU A 65 15.71 -4.04 -0.03
CA GLU A 65 17.16 -3.86 0.05
C GLU A 65 17.62 -2.81 -0.96
N GLU A 66 17.19 -2.94 -2.21
CA GLU A 66 17.57 -1.99 -3.26
C GLU A 66 17.08 -0.57 -2.99
N LEU A 67 15.88 -0.43 -2.40
CA LEU A 67 15.34 0.88 -2.01
C LEU A 67 16.11 1.54 -0.85
N ASN A 68 16.87 0.76 -0.06
CA ASN A 68 17.70 1.27 1.02
C ASN A 68 19.15 1.55 0.61
N ASN A 69 19.57 1.16 -0.61
CA ASN A 69 20.91 1.43 -1.12
C ASN A 69 21.15 2.95 -1.31
N GLU A 70 22.37 3.41 -1.05
CA GLU A 70 22.76 4.82 -1.06
C GLU A 70 22.57 5.52 -2.43
N LYS A 71 22.61 4.75 -3.53
CA LYS A 71 22.36 5.30 -4.88
C LYS A 71 20.92 5.83 -5.01
N GLY A 72 19.95 5.13 -4.40
CA GLY A 72 18.53 5.45 -4.41
C GLY A 72 17.92 5.48 -5.81
N PHE A 73 16.58 5.44 -5.89
CA PHE A 73 15.85 5.68 -7.13
C PHE A 73 15.40 7.13 -7.22
N ASN A 74 15.54 7.74 -8.41
CA ASN A 74 15.08 9.10 -8.68
C ASN A 74 13.58 9.14 -8.97
N SER A 75 13.00 8.05 -9.49
CA SER A 75 11.58 8.00 -9.82
C SER A 75 10.96 6.61 -9.67
N TYR A 76 9.63 6.57 -9.55
CA TYR A 76 8.88 5.32 -9.61
C TYR A 76 8.98 4.61 -10.97
N HIS A 77 9.32 5.34 -12.03
CA HIS A 77 9.54 4.75 -13.35
C HIS A 77 10.84 3.94 -13.39
N GLU A 78 11.91 4.47 -12.79
CA GLU A 78 13.18 3.73 -12.65
C GLU A 78 12.98 2.44 -11.83
N ILE A 79 12.20 2.51 -10.74
CA ILE A 79 11.85 1.31 -9.96
C ILE A 79 11.10 0.30 -10.85
N LYS A 80 10.18 0.76 -11.70
CA LYS A 80 9.45 -0.14 -12.62
C LYS A 80 10.40 -0.83 -13.60
N ILE A 81 11.36 -0.08 -14.16
CA ILE A 81 12.36 -0.62 -15.09
C ILE A 81 13.24 -1.65 -14.37
N TRP A 82 13.73 -1.33 -13.17
CA TRP A 82 14.55 -2.24 -12.37
C TRP A 82 13.79 -3.53 -12.00
N VAL A 83 12.55 -3.42 -11.56
CA VAL A 83 11.71 -4.61 -11.29
C VAL A 83 11.53 -5.46 -12.55
N LYS A 84 11.42 -4.82 -13.72
CA LYS A 84 11.29 -5.54 -14.99
C LYS A 84 12.61 -6.19 -15.43
N SER A 85 13.76 -5.55 -15.19
CA SER A 85 15.08 -6.11 -15.57
C SER A 85 15.51 -7.23 -14.63
N GLU A 86 15.46 -6.98 -13.32
CA GLU A 86 16.07 -7.84 -12.31
C GLU A 86 15.14 -8.99 -11.91
N LEU A 87 13.86 -8.65 -11.69
CA LEU A 87 12.86 -9.61 -11.23
C LEU A 87 12.07 -10.23 -12.38
N LYS A 88 12.23 -9.72 -13.62
CA LYS A 88 11.50 -10.15 -14.82
C LYS A 88 9.97 -10.11 -14.65
N VAL A 89 9.48 -9.21 -13.82
CA VAL A 89 8.04 -9.02 -13.54
C VAL A 89 7.56 -7.70 -14.13
N ASP A 90 6.47 -7.74 -14.91
CA ASP A 90 5.78 -6.52 -15.33
C ASP A 90 4.64 -6.17 -14.37
N ILE A 91 4.79 -5.04 -13.67
CA ILE A 91 3.84 -4.56 -12.65
C ILE A 91 3.12 -3.32 -13.17
N PRO A 92 1.79 -3.23 -13.03
CA PRO A 92 1.07 -2.00 -13.27
C PRO A 92 1.60 -0.86 -12.40
N TYR A 93 1.80 0.31 -13.00
CA TYR A 93 2.39 1.46 -12.33
C TYR A 93 1.67 1.82 -11.02
N HIS A 94 0.34 1.82 -11.02
CA HIS A 94 -0.46 2.11 -9.83
C HIS A 94 -0.22 1.11 -8.67
N THR A 95 0.00 -0.17 -9.01
CA THR A 95 0.31 -1.21 -8.04
C THR A 95 1.70 -1.02 -7.45
N LEU A 96 2.69 -0.73 -8.29
CA LEU A 96 4.05 -0.42 -7.86
C LEU A 96 4.08 0.81 -6.96
N TRP A 97 3.44 1.90 -7.39
CA TRP A 97 3.38 3.14 -6.62
C TRP A 97 2.73 2.93 -5.24
N ASN A 98 1.59 2.24 -5.17
CA ASN A 98 0.96 1.91 -3.89
C ASN A 98 1.86 1.04 -3.01
N LEU A 99 2.55 0.05 -3.60
CA LEU A 99 3.45 -0.83 -2.89
C LEU A 99 4.62 -0.06 -2.28
N VAL A 100 5.36 0.69 -3.10
CA VAL A 100 6.54 1.45 -2.67
C VAL A 100 6.15 2.51 -1.63
N ARG A 101 5.11 3.30 -1.90
CA ARG A 101 4.69 4.41 -1.02
C ARG A 101 4.03 3.94 0.27
N LYS A 102 3.09 2.98 0.21
CA LYS A 102 2.26 2.62 1.39
C LYS A 102 2.86 1.46 2.19
N ARG A 103 3.50 0.48 1.55
CA ARG A 103 4.01 -0.72 2.22
C ARG A 103 5.48 -0.60 2.55
N LEU A 104 6.31 -0.28 1.55
CA LEU A 104 7.76 -0.19 1.73
C LEU A 104 8.18 1.15 2.35
N LYS A 105 7.31 2.17 2.29
CA LYS A 105 7.53 3.52 2.82
C LYS A 105 8.89 4.12 2.43
N ALA A 106 9.40 3.73 1.26
CA ALA A 106 10.70 4.16 0.78
C ALA A 106 10.67 5.66 0.44
N LYS A 107 11.73 6.38 0.82
CA LYS A 107 11.92 7.78 0.47
C LYS A 107 12.73 7.84 -0.81
N LEU A 108 12.10 8.30 -1.90
CA LEU A 108 12.81 8.50 -3.16
C LEU A 108 13.89 9.57 -3.02
N LYS A 109 14.95 9.43 -3.81
CA LYS A 109 15.93 10.49 -4.00
C LYS A 109 15.27 11.56 -4.87
N VAL A 110 14.88 12.66 -4.27
CA VAL A 110 14.26 13.77 -4.99
C VAL A 110 15.37 14.66 -5.55
N GLN A 111 15.32 14.96 -6.84
CA GLN A 111 16.18 15.97 -7.43
C GLN A 111 15.92 17.31 -6.73
N ILE A 112 16.96 17.91 -6.17
CA ILE A 112 16.88 19.26 -5.63
C ILE A 112 16.82 20.20 -6.83
N PRO A 113 15.81 21.08 -6.95
CA PRO A 113 15.73 22.02 -8.06
C PRO A 113 16.98 22.90 -8.07
N VAL A 114 17.71 22.87 -9.18
CA VAL A 114 18.84 23.76 -9.44
C VAL A 114 18.36 24.97 -10.25
N ASN A 115 18.95 26.13 -10.02
CA ASN A 115 18.65 27.32 -10.81
C ASN A 115 19.04 27.06 -12.27
N ILE A 116 18.15 27.37 -13.22
CA ILE A 116 18.39 27.16 -14.67
C ILE A 116 19.59 27.99 -15.17
N LYS A 117 19.87 29.13 -14.51
CA LYS A 117 21.02 30.00 -14.83
C LYS A 117 22.32 29.61 -14.11
N LYS A 118 22.33 28.45 -13.45
CA LYS A 118 23.50 27.99 -12.71
C LYS A 118 24.62 27.63 -13.69
N ASP A 119 25.80 28.13 -13.40
CA ASP A 119 26.98 28.02 -14.25
C ASP A 119 27.94 27.00 -13.61
N ASP A 120 28.09 25.84 -14.25
CA ASP A 120 28.83 24.71 -13.72
C ASP A 120 30.33 25.02 -13.57
N GLU A 121 30.91 25.85 -14.44
CA GLU A 121 32.32 26.27 -14.37
C GLU A 121 32.59 27.15 -13.14
N LYS A 122 31.61 28.00 -12.77
CA LYS A 122 31.68 28.84 -11.57
C LYS A 122 31.49 28.04 -10.29
N GLU A 123 30.71 26.95 -10.31
CA GLU A 123 30.62 26.04 -9.16
C GLU A 123 31.92 25.28 -8.91
N GLU A 124 32.57 24.78 -9.96
CA GLU A 124 33.82 24.04 -9.80
C GLU A 124 34.94 24.92 -9.25
N SER A 125 35.06 26.14 -9.76
CA SER A 125 36.04 27.10 -9.26
C SER A 125 35.75 27.47 -7.80
N PHE A 126 34.49 27.67 -7.41
CA PHE A 126 34.09 27.91 -6.02
C PHE A 126 34.39 26.71 -5.09
N LYS A 127 34.16 25.47 -5.53
CA LYS A 127 34.50 24.28 -4.73
C LYS A 127 36.01 24.13 -4.52
N LYS A 128 36.82 24.44 -5.55
CA LYS A 128 38.29 24.39 -5.50
C LYS A 128 38.89 25.48 -4.60
N THR A 129 38.24 26.64 -4.46
CA THR A 129 38.71 27.70 -3.55
C THR A 129 38.37 27.40 -2.08
N LEU A 130 37.22 26.76 -1.82
CA LEU A 130 36.79 26.36 -0.47
C LEU A 130 37.67 25.27 0.17
N SER A 131 38.20 24.33 -0.62
CA SER A 131 39.07 23.26 -0.10
C SER A 131 40.49 23.73 0.22
N LYS A 132 40.82 24.99 -0.07
CA LYS A 132 42.17 25.56 0.02
C LYS A 132 42.30 26.58 1.15
N SER A 133 41.25 26.78 1.94
CA SER A 133 41.20 27.69 3.10
C SER A 133 41.22 26.94 4.42
#